data_AF-A0A930T1S0-F1
#
_entry.id   AF-A0A930T1S0-F1
#
_cell.length_a   1.000
_cell.length_b   1.000
_cell.length_c   1.000
_cell.angle_alpha   90.00
_cell.angle_beta   90.00
_cell.angle_gamma   90.00
#
_symmetry.space_group_name_H-M   'P 1'
#
loop_
_entity.id
_entity.type
_entity.pdbx_description
1 polymer ?
#
loop_
_entity_poly.entity_id
_entity_poly.type
_entity_poly.pdbx_seq_one_letter_code
_entity_poly.pdbx_strand_id
1 'polypeptide(L)' 'MDKDTKFAFLVIGLPFLGLIYCLIILACMLTLPIAQNHPVMTGIGFGIIPFGIAVYFWTTASAKAYKKSPKTK' A
#
# COMPACT_ATOMS: atom_id res chain seq x y z
N MET A 1 -21.94 -8.34 2.83
CA MET A 1 -21.26 -7.65 3.94
C MET A 1 -21.76 -6.23 4.01
N ASP A 2 -22.37 -5.90 5.14
CA ASP A 2 -22.73 -4.55 5.53
C ASP A 2 -21.52 -3.61 5.51
N LYS A 3 -21.80 -2.32 5.33
CA LYS A 3 -20.78 -1.29 5.17
C LYS A 3 -19.83 -1.25 6.38
N ASP A 4 -20.36 -1.51 7.56
CA ASP A 4 -19.62 -1.50 8.82
C ASP A 4 -18.70 -2.72 8.94
N THR A 5 -19.13 -3.89 8.49
CA THR A 5 -18.28 -5.09 8.44
C THR A 5 -17.11 -4.90 7.46
N LYS A 6 -17.35 -4.24 6.32
CA LYS A 6 -16.29 -3.92 5.35
C LYS A 6 -15.27 -2.94 5.92
N PHE A 7 -15.73 -1.92 6.63
CA PHE A 7 -14.85 -0.96 7.29
C PHE A 7 -14.02 -1.62 8.39
N ALA A 8 -14.65 -2.43 9.25
CA ALA A 8 -13.97 -3.18 10.29
C ALA A 8 -12.90 -4.12 9.71
N PHE A 9 -13.23 -4.86 8.65
CA PHE A 9 -12.28 -5.72 7.96
C PHE A 9 -11.11 -4.94 7.34
N LEU A 10 -11.35 -3.74 6.80
CA LEU A 10 -10.29 -2.90 6.25
C LEU A 10 -9.36 -2.37 7.36
N VAL A 11 -9.94 -1.92 8.48
CA VAL A 11 -9.20 -1.37 9.63
C VAL A 11 -8.33 -2.44 10.29
N ILE A 12 -8.83 -3.67 10.43
CA ILE A 12 -8.02 -4.79 10.93
C ILE A 12 -7.08 -5.31 9.84
N GLY A 13 -7.53 -5.46 8.60
CA GLY A 13 -6.77 -6.13 7.56
C GLY A 13 -5.54 -5.34 7.13
N LEU A 14 -5.61 -4.01 7.12
CA LEU A 14 -4.51 -3.14 6.70
C LEU A 14 -3.23 -3.32 7.55
N PRO A 15 -3.26 -3.28 8.90
CA PRO A 15 -2.06 -3.52 9.71
C PRO A 15 -1.52 -4.95 9.58
N PHE A 16 -2.38 -5.97 9.44
CA PHE A 16 -1.92 -7.34 9.19
C PHE A 16 -1.20 -7.46 7.84
N LEU A 17 -1.74 -6.83 6.78
CA LEU A 17 -1.11 -6.80 5.47
C LEU A 17 0.24 -6.07 5.50
N GLY A 18 0.31 -4.96 6.24
CA GLY A 18 1.56 -4.23 6.49
C GLY A 18 2.59 -5.09 7.23
N LEU A 19 2.17 -5.85 8.24
CA LEU A 19 3.05 -6.75 8.98
C LEU A 19 3.64 -7.84 8.07
N ILE A 20 2.79 -8.50 7.27
CA ILE A 20 3.21 -9.52 6.29
C ILE A 20 4.23 -8.91 5.32
N TYR A 21 3.96 -7.71 4.81
CA TYR A 21 4.84 -7.01 3.91
C TYR A 21 6.21 -6.71 4.54
N CYS A 22 6.23 -6.22 5.78
CA CYS A 22 7.47 -5.99 6.53
C CYS A 22 8.27 -7.28 6.74
N LEU A 23 7.62 -8.39 7.09
CA LEU A 23 8.28 -9.68 7.25
C LEU A 23 8.91 -10.18 5.94
N ILE A 24 8.25 -9.97 4.80
CA ILE A 24 8.79 -10.31 3.48
C ILE A 24 10.06 -9.50 3.18
N ILE A 25 10.06 -8.19 3.47
CA ILE A 25 11.24 -7.34 3.27
C ILE A 25 12.39 -7.82 4.15
N LEU A 26 12.13 -8.08 5.44
CA LEU A 26 13.15 -8.60 6.36
C LEU A 26 13.71 -9.93 5.88
N ALA A 27 12.86 -10.87 5.47
CA ALA A 27 13.29 -12.15 4.91
C ALA A 27 14.17 -11.95 3.66
N CYS A 28 13.79 -11.04 2.76
CA CYS A 28 14.61 -10.70 1.60
C CYS A 28 15.97 -10.13 2.00
N MET A 29 16.01 -9.19 2.96
CA MET A 29 17.28 -8.63 3.43
C MET A 29 18.19 -9.65 4.11
N LEU A 30 17.62 -10.68 4.74
CA LEU A 30 18.40 -11.74 5.40
C LEU A 30 18.89 -12.84 4.44
N THR A 31 18.21 -13.06 3.30
CA THR A 31 18.48 -14.20 2.41
C THR A 31 19.15 -13.81 1.10
N LEU A 32 18.93 -12.60 0.59
CA LEU A 32 19.44 -12.16 -0.70
C LEU A 32 20.75 -11.38 -0.56
N PRO A 33 21.86 -11.82 -1.19
CA PRO A 33 23.14 -11.13 -1.11
C PRO A 33 23.09 -9.73 -1.76
N ILE A 34 22.24 -9.53 -2.77
CA ILE A 34 22.02 -8.20 -3.38
C ILE A 34 21.43 -7.21 -2.36
N ALA A 35 20.53 -7.68 -1.51
CA ALA A 35 19.88 -6.85 -0.48
C ALA A 35 20.83 -6.54 0.67
N GLN A 36 21.75 -7.45 0.99
CA GLN A 36 22.79 -7.26 1.99
C GLN A 36 23.89 -6.30 1.50
N ASN A 37 24.27 -6.39 0.21
CA ASN A 37 25.29 -5.52 -0.38
C ASN A 37 24.79 -4.10 -0.64
N HIS A 38 23.50 -3.92 -0.93
CA HIS A 38 22.91 -2.61 -1.24
C HIS A 38 21.62 -2.34 -0.43
N PRO A 39 21.69 -2.32 0.91
CA PRO A 39 20.51 -2.29 1.77
C PRO A 39 19.66 -1.03 1.58
N VAL A 40 20.29 0.13 1.35
CA VAL A 40 19.59 1.40 1.10
C VAL A 40 18.82 1.37 -0.21
N MET A 41 19.45 0.90 -1.29
CA MET A 41 18.83 0.84 -2.61
C MET A 41 17.67 -0.16 -2.62
N THR A 42 17.85 -1.32 -1.97
CA THR A 42 16.80 -2.31 -1.80
C THR A 42 15.64 -1.77 -0.95
N GLY A 43 15.92 -1.08 0.15
CA GLY A 43 14.90 -0.45 0.98
C GLY A 43 14.08 0.60 0.23
N ILE A 44 14.73 1.45 -0.58
CA ILE A 44 14.05 2.42 -1.44
C ILE A 44 13.15 1.69 -2.47
N GLY A 45 13.67 0.65 -3.11
CA GLY A 45 12.92 -0.15 -4.07
C GLY A 45 11.64 -0.74 -3.47
N PHE A 46 11.73 -1.33 -2.28
CA PHE A 46 10.55 -1.80 -1.56
C PHE A 46 9.62 -0.64 -1.16
N GLY A 47 10.14 0.48 -0.66
CA GLY A 47 9.33 1.64 -0.26
C GLY A 47 8.47 2.25 -1.38
N ILE A 48 8.91 2.15 -2.64
CA ILE A 48 8.15 2.63 -3.80
C ILE A 48 6.84 1.85 -3.99
N ILE A 49 6.78 0.57 -3.61
CA ILE A 49 5.61 -0.28 -3.82
C ILE A 49 4.38 0.22 -3.04
N PRO A 50 4.40 0.33 -1.68
CA PRO A 50 3.26 0.83 -0.94
C PRO A 50 2.96 2.30 -1.28
N PHE A 51 3.97 3.09 -1.61
CA PHE A 51 3.78 4.48 -2.05
C PHE A 51 3.00 4.55 -3.38
N GLY A 52 3.40 3.78 -4.39
CA GLY A 52 2.72 3.72 -5.68
C GLY A 52 1.28 3.24 -5.54
N ILE A 53 1.05 2.24 -4.69
CA ILE A 53 -0.29 1.77 -4.34
C ILE A 53 -1.12 2.90 -3.69
N ALA A 54 -0.56 3.61 -2.71
CA ALA A 54 -1.24 4.73 -2.06
C ALA A 54 -1.59 5.85 -3.06
N VAL A 55 -0.65 6.24 -3.91
CA VAL A 55 -0.87 7.24 -4.97
C VAL A 55 -1.95 6.78 -5.94
N TYR A 56 -1.93 5.53 -6.38
CA TYR A 56 -2.94 4.97 -7.28
C TYR A 56 -4.34 4.99 -6.65
N PHE A 57 -4.48 4.53 -5.39
CA PHE A 57 -5.76 4.56 -4.69
C PHE A 57 -6.25 6.00 -4.47
N TRP A 58 -5.36 6.90 -4.07
CA TRP A 58 -5.69 8.30 -3.85
C TRP A 58 -6.17 8.99 -5.12
N THR A 59 -5.43 8.84 -6.22
CA THR A 59 -5.77 9.45 -7.51
C THR A 59 -7.05 8.87 -8.09
N THR A 60 -7.25 7.56 -8.01
CA THR A 60 -8.46 6.89 -8.48
C THR A 60 -9.69 7.31 -7.66
N ALA A 61 -9.57 7.36 -6.34
CA ALA A 61 -10.63 7.83 -5.45
C ALA A 61 -10.97 9.30 -5.70
N SER A 62 -9.94 10.14 -5.86
CA SER A 62 -10.07 11.56 -6.19
C SER A 62 -10.80 11.76 -7.51
N ALA A 63 -10.36 11.10 -8.59
CA ALA A 63 -11.00 11.18 -9.92
C ALA A 63 -12.49 10.73 -9.89
N LYS A 64 -12.80 9.71 -9.10
CA LYS A 64 -14.18 9.22 -8.93
C LYS A 64 -15.07 10.24 -8.19
N ALA A 65 -14.52 11.00 -7.25
CA ALA A 65 -15.23 12.09 -6.58
C ALA A 65 -15.55 13.25 -7.55
N TYR A 66 -14.61 13.61 -8.44
CA TYR A 66 -14.83 14.65 -9.46
C TYR A 66 -15.88 14.24 -10.51
N LYS A 67 -15.87 12.98 -10.97
CA LYS A 67 -16.90 12.47 -11.90
C LYS A 67 -18.30 12.39 -11.30
N LYS A 68 -18.41 12.28 -9.97
CA LYS A 68 -19.70 12.18 -9.27
C LYS A 68 -20.29 13.54 -8.90
N SER A 69 -19.56 14.63 -9.10
CA SER A 69 -20.13 15.97 -9.05
C SER A 69 -20.86 16.22 -10.37
N PRO A 70 -22.20 16.20 -10.42
CA PRO A 70 -22.89 16.78 -11.57
C PRO A 70 -22.42 18.23 -11.67
N LYS A 71 -22.09 18.67 -12.89
CA LYS A 71 -21.87 20.08 -13.17
C LYS A 71 -23.00 20.87 -12.53
N THR A 72 -22.71 21.54 -11.41
CA THR A 72 -23.61 22.54 -10.88
C THR A 72 -23.26 23.82 -11.61
N LYS A 73 -24.14 24.14 -12.57
CA LYS A 73 -24.13 25.25 -13.52
C LYS A 73 -23.23 25.11 -14.74
#